data_AF-A0A497CJV5-F1
#
_entry.id   AF-A0A497CJV5-F1
#
_cell.length_a   1.000
_cell.length_b   1.000
_cell.length_c   1.000
_cell.angle_alpha   90.00
_cell.angle_beta   90.00
_cell.angle_gamma   90.00
#
_symmetry.space_group_name_H-M   'P 1'
#
loop_
_entity.id
_entity.type
_entity.pdbx_description
1 polymer ?
#
loop_
_entity_poly.entity_id
_entity_poly.type
_entity_poly.pdbx_seq_one_letter_code
_entity_poly.pdbx_strand_id
1 'polypeptide(L)'
;MRKVKQVYKITYPTNKIYIGKDAYGSFRYFGSPNMELVSTDFLNLPKDVQMDYTIRKEILWESETATEKELSEKEVEMIKKFQSNNPDIGYNQWPKFKG
;
A
#
# COMPACT_ATOMS: atom_id res chain seq x y z
N MET A 1 -14.32 -18.85 -2.95
CA MET A 1 -14.02 -17.48 -2.49
C MET A 1 -14.32 -16.53 -3.64
N ARG A 2 -15.02 -15.41 -3.37
CA ARG A 2 -15.34 -14.40 -4.38
C ARG A 2 -14.00 -13.79 -4.85
N LYS A 3 -13.62 -13.99 -6.11
CA LYS A 3 -12.40 -13.41 -6.68
C LYS A 3 -12.68 -11.95 -7.05
N VAL A 4 -12.68 -11.07 -6.05
CA VAL A 4 -12.84 -9.64 -6.28
C VAL A 4 -11.45 -9.03 -6.37
N LYS A 5 -11.21 -8.28 -7.44
CA LYS A 5 -9.99 -7.51 -7.60
C LYS A 5 -10.09 -6.24 -6.80
N GLN A 6 -9.05 -5.91 -6.06
CA GLN A 6 -9.06 -4.77 -5.15
C GLN A 6 -7.78 -3.96 -5.28
N VAL A 7 -7.90 -2.63 -5.16
CA VAL A 7 -6.78 -1.75 -4.81
C VAL A 7 -6.98 -1.31 -3.38
N TYR A 8 -5.92 -1.40 -2.58
CA TYR A 8 -5.97 -1.10 -1.16
C TYR A 8 -4.87 -0.11 -0.76
N LYS A 9 -5.08 0.50 0.41
CA LYS A 9 -4.09 1.34 1.09
C LYS A 9 -3.77 0.73 2.44
N ILE A 10 -2.48 0.58 2.72
CA ILE A 10 -1.95 0.26 4.05
C ILE A 10 -1.43 1.55 4.66
N THR A 11 -1.83 1.83 5.90
CA THR A 11 -1.29 2.94 6.69
C THR A 11 -0.47 2.38 7.85
N TYR A 12 0.77 2.84 7.99
CA TYR A 12 1.74 2.42 9.00
C TYR A 12 1.77 3.38 10.19
N PRO A 13 2.30 2.98 11.36
CA PRO A 13 2.51 3.89 12.50
C PRO A 13 3.52 5.01 12.21
N THR A 14 4.29 4.91 11.12
CA THR A 14 5.17 5.96 10.59
C THR A 14 4.40 7.11 9.91
N ASN A 15 3.06 7.03 9.85
CA ASN A 15 2.16 7.86 9.04
C ASN A 15 2.32 7.73 7.52
N LYS A 16 3.31 6.95 7.05
CA LYS A 16 3.45 6.66 5.64
C LYS A 16 2.46 5.59 5.18
N ILE A 17 2.15 5.62 3.89
CA ILE A 17 1.20 4.72 3.26
C ILE A 17 1.84 3.83 2.20
N TYR A 18 1.20 2.71 1.91
CA TYR A 18 1.51 1.86 0.76
C TYR A 18 0.22 1.54 0.00
N ILE A 19 0.23 1.73 -1.32
CA ILE A 19 -0.85 1.36 -2.21
C ILE A 19 -0.46 0.08 -2.93
N GLY A 20 -1.32 -0.92 -2.86
CA GLY A 20 -1.13 -2.18 -3.57
C GLY A 20 -2.43 -2.69 -4.17
N LYS A 21 -2.31 -3.73 -4.98
CA LYS A 21 -3.45 -4.45 -5.56
C LYS A 21 -3.53 -5.90 -5.10
N ASP A 22 -4.72 -6.47 -5.14
CA ASP A 22 -5.00 -7.88 -4.88
C ASP A 22 -5.87 -8.44 -6.01
N ALA A 23 -5.36 -9.46 -6.70
CA ALA A 23 -6.08 -10.17 -7.76
C ALA A 23 -6.70 -11.51 -7.28
N TYR A 24 -6.43 -11.88 -6.03
CA TYR A 24 -6.70 -13.21 -5.47
C TYR A 24 -7.81 -13.21 -4.41
N GLY A 25 -8.13 -12.04 -3.83
CA GLY A 25 -9.21 -11.86 -2.85
C GLY A 25 -8.80 -12.28 -1.43
N SER A 26 -7.55 -12.02 -1.05
CA SER A 26 -6.98 -12.34 0.25
C SER A 26 -7.08 -11.15 1.20
N PHE A 27 -7.81 -11.34 2.31
CA PHE A 27 -7.91 -10.34 3.38
C PHE A 27 -6.54 -9.98 3.99
N ARG A 28 -5.58 -10.92 4.01
CA ARG A 28 -4.23 -10.73 4.58
C ARG A 28 -3.19 -10.16 3.61
N TYR A 29 -3.54 -9.94 2.34
CA TYR A 29 -2.57 -9.44 1.38
C TYR A 29 -2.32 -7.94 1.61
N PHE A 30 -1.09 -7.59 1.99
CA PHE A 30 -0.61 -6.23 2.26
C PHE A 30 0.48 -5.77 1.29
N GLY A 31 0.74 -6.58 0.26
CA GLY A 31 1.76 -6.30 -0.75
C GLY A 31 3.17 -6.52 -0.23
N SER A 32 4.14 -5.87 -0.88
CA SER A 32 5.57 -6.07 -0.62
C SER A 32 6.32 -4.73 -0.69
N PRO A 33 6.04 -3.77 0.21
CA PRO A 33 6.88 -2.59 0.33
C PRO A 33 8.33 -3.01 0.63
N ASN A 34 9.28 -2.19 0.22
CA ASN A 34 10.69 -2.46 0.46
C ASN A 34 10.96 -2.57 1.97
N MET A 35 11.44 -3.74 2.39
CA MET A 35 11.64 -4.07 3.81
C MET A 35 12.60 -3.12 4.51
N GLU A 36 13.69 -2.73 3.85
CA GLU A 36 14.71 -1.84 4.41
C GLU A 36 14.13 -0.45 4.66
N LEU A 37 13.40 0.13 3.68
CA LEU A 37 12.78 1.45 3.83
C LEU A 37 11.80 1.51 5.00
N VAL A 38 10.92 0.51 5.11
CA VAL A 38 9.96 0.43 6.22
C VAL A 38 10.72 0.27 7.54
N SER A 39 11.72 -0.61 7.60
CA SER A 39 12.49 -0.85 8.82
C SER A 39 13.24 0.41 9.28
N THR A 40 13.86 1.14 8.35
CA THR A 40 14.56 2.40 8.65
C THR A 40 13.62 3.44 9.27
N ASP A 41 12.41 3.60 8.76
CA ASP A 41 11.44 4.54 9.36
C ASP A 41 10.94 4.05 10.73
N PHE A 42 10.75 2.74 10.91
CA PHE A 42 10.36 2.17 12.19
C PHE A 42 11.40 2.38 13.29
N LEU A 43 12.69 2.37 12.95
CA LEU A 43 13.77 2.66 13.91
C LEU A 43 13.67 4.08 14.50
N ASN A 44 12.98 5.01 13.82
CA ASN A 44 12.74 6.36 14.32
C ASN A 44 11.52 6.46 15.25
N LEU A 45 10.72 5.40 15.40
CA LEU A 45 9.58 5.36 16.31
C LEU A 45 10.01 4.97 17.74
N PRO A 46 9.25 5.35 18.77
CA PRO A 46 9.44 4.85 20.13
C PRO A 46 9.48 3.32 20.21
N LYS A 47 10.30 2.77 21.12
CA LYS A 47 10.55 1.31 21.19
C LYS A 47 9.28 0.51 21.47
N ASP A 48 8.39 1.02 22.31
CA ASP A 48 7.06 0.46 22.59
C ASP A 48 6.22 0.35 21.31
N VAL A 49 6.20 1.38 20.46
CA VAL A 49 5.51 1.34 19.16
C VAL A 49 6.16 0.34 18.19
N GLN A 50 7.48 0.17 18.22
CA GLN A 50 8.15 -0.85 17.39
C GLN A 50 7.75 -2.29 17.78
N MET A 51 7.37 -2.51 19.05
CA MET A 51 7.01 -3.83 19.58
C MET A 51 5.50 -4.10 19.48
N ASP A 52 4.68 -3.07 19.60
CA ASP A 52 3.23 -3.14 19.51
C ASP A 52 2.70 -2.01 18.61
N TYR A 53 2.27 -2.38 17.41
CA TYR A 53 1.70 -1.45 16.45
C TYR A 53 0.57 -2.08 15.66
N THR A 54 -0.32 -1.22 15.21
CA THR A 54 -1.36 -1.57 14.24
C THR A 54 -1.02 -1.00 12.88
N ILE A 55 -1.31 -1.77 11.84
CA ILE A 55 -1.44 -1.24 10.47
C ILE A 55 -2.91 -1.26 10.08
N ARG A 56 -3.32 -0.30 9.25
CA ARG A 56 -4.71 -0.24 8.76
C ARG A 56 -4.76 -0.49 7.26
N LYS A 57 -5.53 -1.51 6.84
CA LYS A 57 -5.88 -1.77 5.44
C LYS A 57 -7.23 -1.14 5.10
N GLU A 58 -7.29 -0.41 4.00
CA GLU A 58 -8.51 0.16 3.43
C GLU A 58 -8.66 -0.29 1.98
N ILE A 59 -9.85 -0.72 1.57
CA ILE A 59 -10.16 -0.95 0.16
C ILE A 59 -10.51 0.40 -0.46
N LEU A 60 -9.75 0.81 -1.48
CA LEU A 60 -9.95 2.07 -2.20
C LEU A 60 -10.81 1.90 -3.44
N TRP A 61 -10.73 0.72 -4.05
CA TRP A 61 -11.44 0.37 -5.27
C TRP A 61 -11.58 -1.14 -5.35
N GLU A 62 -12.69 -1.62 -5.91
CA GLU A 62 -12.91 -3.03 -6.16
C GLU A 62 -13.73 -3.29 -7.43
N SER A 63 -13.52 -4.47 -8.03
CA SER A 63 -14.28 -4.93 -9.20
C SER A 63 -14.26 -6.46 -9.33
N GLU A 64 -15.38 -7.02 -9.75
CA GLU A 64 -15.51 -8.46 -10.04
C GLU A 64 -15.10 -8.81 -11.47
N THR A 65 -15.16 -7.84 -12.39
CA THR A 65 -15.04 -8.07 -13.83
C THR A 65 -13.79 -7.46 -14.44
N ALA A 66 -13.06 -6.65 -13.68
CA ALA A 66 -11.85 -6.00 -14.18
C ALA A 66 -10.81 -7.00 -14.66
N THR A 67 -10.10 -6.62 -15.70
CA THR A 67 -8.90 -7.29 -16.19
C THR A 67 -7.70 -7.00 -15.29
N GLU A 68 -6.60 -7.76 -15.42
CA GLU A 68 -5.34 -7.47 -14.71
C GLU A 68 -4.77 -6.09 -15.10
N LYS A 69 -4.99 -5.70 -16.35
CA LYS A 69 -4.58 -4.41 -16.88
C LYS A 69 -5.32 -3.26 -16.18
N GLU A 70 -6.64 -3.31 -16.14
CA GLU A 70 -7.46 -2.29 -15.47
C GLU A 70 -7.12 -2.20 -13.97
N LEU A 71 -6.92 -3.33 -13.30
CA LEU A 71 -6.48 -3.36 -11.91
C LEU A 71 -5.14 -2.64 -11.73
N SER A 72 -4.17 -2.91 -12.62
CA SER A 72 -2.85 -2.27 -12.58
C SER A 72 -2.93 -0.76 -12.88
N GLU A 73 -3.78 -0.34 -13.80
CA GLU A 73 -4.04 1.06 -14.10
C GLU A 73 -4.69 1.79 -12.91
N LYS A 74 -5.59 1.12 -12.19
CA LYS A 74 -6.23 1.65 -10.99
C LYS A 74 -5.26 1.76 -9.81
N GLU A 75 -4.37 0.78 -9.66
CA GLU A 75 -3.27 0.87 -8.69
C GLU A 75 -2.39 2.11 -8.96
N VAL A 76 -1.95 2.32 -10.21
CA VAL A 76 -1.15 3.49 -10.59
C VAL A 76 -1.89 4.80 -10.36
N GLU A 77 -3.19 4.84 -10.69
CA GLU A 77 -4.03 6.00 -10.42
C GLU A 77 -4.06 6.33 -8.92
N MET A 78 -4.29 5.33 -8.07
CA MET A 78 -4.32 5.51 -6.62
C MET A 78 -2.95 5.89 -6.05
N ILE A 79 -1.85 5.28 -6.53
CA ILE A 79 -0.49 5.67 -6.13
C ILE A 79 -0.26 7.17 -6.37
N LYS A 80 -0.64 7.67 -7.55
CA LYS A 80 -0.49 9.10 -7.88
C LYS A 80 -1.43 9.98 -7.07
N LYS A 81 -2.70 9.59 -6.94
CA LYS A 81 -3.73 10.34 -6.20
C LYS A 81 -3.36 10.56 -4.73
N PHE A 82 -2.84 9.52 -4.08
CA PHE A 82 -2.42 9.57 -2.68
C PHE A 82 -0.94 9.90 -2.52
N GLN A 83 -0.20 10.10 -3.62
CA GLN A 83 1.23 10.31 -3.65
C GLN A 83 2.01 9.28 -2.83
N SER A 84 1.56 8.02 -2.80
CA SER A 84 2.25 6.98 -2.00
C SER A 84 3.65 6.64 -2.56
N ASN A 85 4.00 7.20 -3.71
CA ASN A 85 5.33 7.16 -4.30
C ASN A 85 6.26 8.31 -3.90
N ASN A 86 5.74 9.36 -3.27
CA ASN A 86 6.56 10.39 -2.64
C ASN A 86 7.18 9.80 -1.35
N PRO A 87 8.53 9.77 -1.21
CA PRO A 87 9.20 9.20 -0.03
C PRO A 87 8.79 9.82 1.31
N ASP A 88 8.27 11.06 1.30
CA ASP A 88 7.76 11.73 2.50
C ASP A 88 6.35 11.25 2.89
N ILE A 89 5.61 10.65 1.96
CA ILE A 89 4.20 10.26 2.12
C ILE A 89 4.03 8.74 2.14
N GLY A 90 4.84 7.98 1.39
CA GLY A 90 4.61 6.55 1.22
C GLY A 90 5.80 5.72 0.77
N TYR A 91 5.53 4.42 0.66
CA TYR A 91 6.52 3.36 0.43
C TYR A 91 6.51 2.79 -1.00
N ASN A 92 5.64 3.27 -1.90
CA ASN A 92 5.70 2.84 -3.29
C ASN A 92 6.95 3.43 -3.95
N GLN A 93 7.73 2.63 -4.65
CA GLN A 93 8.89 3.13 -5.41
C GLN A 93 8.58 3.32 -6.90
N TRP A 94 7.44 2.79 -7.34
CA TRP A 94 6.95 2.90 -8.70
C TRP A 94 5.47 3.32 -8.71
N PRO A 95 5.05 4.18 -9.67
CA PRO A 95 5.90 4.93 -10.60
C PRO A 95 6.84 5.90 -9.87
N LYS A 96 7.98 6.23 -10.47
CA LYS A 96 8.90 7.23 -9.88
C LYS A 96 8.16 8.53 -9.60
N PHE A 97 8.31 9.06 -8.39
CA PHE A 97 7.79 10.38 -8.04
C PHE A 97 8.51 11.45 -8.86
N LYS A 98 7.76 12.43 -9.36
CA LYS A 98 8.28 13.44 -10.29
C LYS A 98 8.36 14.87 -9.74
N GLY A 99 7.92 15.09 -8.49
CA GLY A 99 7.86 16.44 -7.90
C GLY A 99 6.75 17.29 -8.50
#